data_AF-A0A060C4K4-F1
#
_entry.id   AF-A0A060C4K4-F1
#
_cell.length_a   1.000
_cell.length_b   1.000
_cell.length_c   1.000
_cell.angle_alpha   90.00
_cell.angle_beta   90.00
_cell.angle_gamma   90.00
#
_symmetry.space_group_name_H-M   'P 1'
#
loop_
_entity.id
_entity.type
_entity.pdbx_description
1 polymer ?
#
loop_
_entity_poly.entity_id
_entity_poly.type
_entity_poly.pdbx_seq_one_letter_code
_entity_poly.pdbx_strand_id
1 'polypeptide(L)'
;MNKTQKTGVGVGVGGVAALIIAAVLNVEGGYVNNPKDPGGETNHGITVAVARNHGYTGDMKELTRNMAEEIYYQDYIVKPGFTNLVSIQPAVAHKLVD
;
A
#
# COMPACT_ATOMS: atom_id res chain seq x y z
N MET A 1 25.71 -37.09 -3.82
CA MET A 1 25.89 -35.65 -3.54
C MET A 1 24.93 -34.85 -4.43
N ASN A 2 24.41 -33.76 -3.85
CA ASN A 2 23.62 -32.67 -4.45
C ASN A 2 22.12 -32.92 -4.68
N LYS A 3 21.21 -32.06 -4.24
CA LYS A 3 21.24 -30.88 -3.34
C LYS A 3 19.77 -30.70 -2.97
N THR A 4 19.42 -30.82 -1.69
CA THR A 4 18.06 -30.54 -1.21
C THR A 4 17.72 -29.10 -1.56
N GLN A 5 16.81 -28.91 -2.51
CA GLN A 5 16.24 -27.60 -2.74
C GLN A 5 15.48 -27.20 -1.47
N LYS A 6 16.01 -26.22 -0.74
CA LYS A 6 15.26 -25.56 0.32
C LYS A 6 14.13 -24.82 -0.37
N THR A 7 12.92 -25.34 -0.23
CA THR A 7 11.67 -24.68 -0.59
C THR A 7 11.62 -23.34 0.15
N GLY A 8 11.99 -22.27 -0.56
CA GLY A 8 11.72 -20.92 -0.09
C GLY A 8 10.22 -20.79 0.12
N VAL A 9 9.81 -20.12 1.19
CA VAL A 9 8.41 -19.80 1.48
C VAL A 9 7.83 -19.16 0.22
N GLY A 10 6.92 -19.86 -0.46
CA GLY A 10 6.26 -19.36 -1.68
C GLY A 10 5.26 -18.29 -1.31
N VAL A 11 5.75 -17.08 -1.01
CA VAL A 11 4.88 -15.92 -0.81
C VAL A 11 4.37 -15.53 -2.19
N GLY A 12 3.09 -15.81 -2.47
CA GLY A 12 2.44 -15.39 -3.70
C GLY A 12 2.48 -13.85 -3.85
N VAL A 13 2.25 -13.35 -5.06
CA VAL A 13 2.36 -11.93 -5.41
C VAL A 13 1.64 -11.00 -4.42
N GLY A 14 0.44 -11.38 -3.99
CA GLY A 14 -0.33 -10.61 -3.00
C GLY A 14 0.34 -10.53 -1.62
N GLY A 15 1.04 -11.57 -1.18
CA GLY A 15 1.76 -11.55 0.10
C GLY A 15 2.99 -10.66 0.07
N VAL A 16 3.72 -10.62 -1.05
CA VAL A 16 4.86 -9.69 -1.22
C VAL A 16 4.36 -8.25 -1.30
N ALA A 17 3.27 -8.01 -2.04
CA ALA A 17 2.63 -6.70 -2.12
C ALA A 17 2.19 -6.18 -0.74
N ALA A 18 1.55 -7.03 0.07
CA ALA A 18 1.13 -6.68 1.43
C ALA A 18 2.33 -6.29 2.32
N LEU A 19 3.46 -6.99 2.22
CA LEU A 19 4.67 -6.64 2.97
C LEU A 19 5.26 -5.28 2.54
N ILE A 20 5.23 -4.97 1.24
CA ILE A 20 5.68 -3.68 0.72
C ILE A 20 4.78 -2.54 1.23
N ILE A 21 3.46 -2.70 1.11
CA ILE A 21 2.50 -1.69 1.55
C ILE A 21 2.58 -1.49 3.06
N ALA A 22 2.67 -2.57 3.84
CA ALA A 22 2.80 -2.48 5.29
C ALA A 22 4.09 -1.75 5.71
N ALA A 23 5.17 -1.89 4.94
CA ALA A 23 6.40 -1.13 5.18
C ALA A 23 6.19 0.36 4.93
N VAL A 24 5.55 0.75 3.81
CA VAL A 24 5.24 2.16 3.49
C VAL A 24 4.35 2.79 4.56
N LEU A 25 3.27 2.11 4.94
CA LEU A 25 2.34 2.60 5.98
C LEU A 25 2.96 2.68 7.38
N ASN A 26 4.01 1.92 7.68
CA ASN A 26 4.71 2.00 8.96
C ASN A 26 5.65 3.21 9.05
N VAL A 27 6.06 3.79 7.92
CA VAL A 27 6.97 4.94 7.87
C VAL A 27 6.19 6.26 7.94
N GLU A 28 4.94 6.29 7.51
CA GLU A 28 4.14 7.51 7.43
C GLU A 28 2.81 7.45 8.20
N GLY A 29 2.79 8.10 9.37
CA GLY A 29 1.73 9.04 9.74
C GLY A 29 0.36 8.53 10.19
N GLY A 30 -0.34 9.44 10.89
CA GLY A 30 -1.75 9.38 11.28
C GLY A 30 -2.52 10.56 10.68
N TYR A 31 -3.66 10.91 11.27
CA TYR A 31 -4.52 11.98 10.73
C TYR A 31 -3.84 13.35 10.74
N VAL A 32 -3.91 14.05 9.61
CA VAL A 32 -3.51 15.44 9.42
C VAL A 32 -4.60 16.16 8.63
N ASN A 33 -4.89 17.40 9.00
CA ASN A 33 -5.75 18.28 8.23
C ASN A 33 -5.20 19.70 8.32
N ASN A 34 -4.43 20.10 7.30
CA ASN A 34 -3.83 21.42 7.21
C ASN A 34 -4.68 22.28 6.28
N PRO A 35 -5.27 23.40 6.74
CA PRO A 35 -6.09 24.28 5.90
C PRO A 35 -5.35 24.90 4.69
N LYS A 36 -4.01 24.88 4.69
CA LYS A 36 -3.18 25.36 3.59
C LYS A 36 -2.78 24.26 2.61
N ASP A 37 -3.06 23.01 2.93
CA ASP A 37 -2.77 21.86 2.08
C ASP A 37 -3.97 21.56 1.16
N PRO A 38 -3.80 21.57 -0.16
CA PRO A 38 -4.88 21.24 -1.09
C PRO A 38 -5.44 19.82 -0.91
N GLY A 39 -4.68 18.89 -0.30
CA GLY A 39 -5.13 17.52 -0.03
C GLY A 39 -6.22 17.42 1.06
N GLY A 40 -6.33 18.42 1.92
CA GLY A 40 -7.29 18.45 3.03
C GLY A 40 -7.04 17.36 4.08
N GLU A 41 -8.10 16.73 4.55
CA GLU A 41 -8.00 15.62 5.50
C GLU A 41 -7.23 14.43 4.90
N THR A 42 -6.18 14.00 5.58
CA THR A 42 -5.32 12.89 5.17
C THR A 42 -5.07 11.98 6.36
N ASN A 43 -5.18 10.67 6.18
CA ASN A 43 -4.81 9.69 7.20
C ASN A 43 -4.18 8.47 6.51
N HIS A 44 -3.15 7.88 7.12
CA HIS A 44 -2.37 6.77 6.53
C HIS A 44 -1.87 7.06 5.10
N GLY A 45 -1.52 8.32 4.80
CA GLY A 45 -1.13 8.77 3.46
C GLY A 45 -2.28 8.90 2.44
N ILE A 46 -3.52 8.57 2.83
CA ILE A 46 -4.71 8.64 1.97
C ILE A 46 -5.45 9.95 2.21
N THR A 47 -5.60 10.76 1.16
CA THR A 47 -6.41 11.98 1.19
C THR A 47 -7.90 11.65 1.17
N VAL A 48 -8.74 12.55 1.69
CA VAL A 48 -10.19 12.40 1.70
C VAL A 48 -10.76 12.18 0.30
N ALA A 49 -10.22 12.85 -0.72
CA ALA A 49 -10.67 12.70 -2.10
C ALA A 49 -10.46 11.26 -2.61
N VAL A 50 -9.28 10.68 -2.34
CA VAL A 50 -8.98 9.28 -2.70
C VAL A 50 -9.88 8.33 -1.92
N ALA A 51 -10.01 8.51 -0.60
CA ALA A 51 -10.87 7.69 0.23
C ALA A 51 -12.34 7.71 -0.26
N ARG A 52 -12.87 8.89 -0.63
CA ARG A 52 -14.23 9.01 -1.18
C ARG A 52 -14.36 8.31 -2.53
N ASN A 53 -13.34 8.37 -3.38
CA ASN A 53 -13.33 7.68 -4.67
C ASN A 53 -13.35 6.14 -4.51
N HIS A 54 -12.80 5.63 -3.40
CA HIS A 54 -12.91 4.22 -3.00
C HIS A 54 -14.15 3.90 -2.15
N GLY A 55 -15.10 4.82 -2.05
CA GLY A 55 -16.39 4.60 -1.39
C GLY A 55 -16.35 4.70 0.14
N TYR A 56 -15.23 5.09 0.75
CA TYR A 56 -15.19 5.36 2.20
C TYR A 56 -15.95 6.65 2.50
N THR A 57 -16.97 6.60 3.37
CA THR A 57 -17.80 7.77 3.75
C THR A 57 -17.67 8.18 5.22
N GLY A 58 -16.84 7.49 6.00
CA GLY A 58 -16.63 7.78 7.43
C GLY A 58 -15.74 9.01 7.70
N ASP A 59 -15.54 9.33 8.98
CA ASP A 59 -14.57 10.34 9.44
C ASP A 59 -13.15 9.88 9.07
N MET A 60 -12.35 10.73 8.43
CA MET A 60 -10.99 10.35 8.01
C MET A 60 -10.08 9.95 9.17
N LYS A 61 -10.36 10.39 10.41
CA LYS A 61 -9.65 9.94 11.62
C LYS A 61 -9.88 8.46 11.92
N GLU A 62 -11.00 7.90 11.48
CA GLU A 62 -11.39 6.51 11.67
C GLU A 62 -11.07 5.63 10.45
N LEU A 63 -10.39 6.18 9.43
CA LEU A 63 -9.94 5.40 8.28
C LEU A 63 -9.03 4.29 8.77
N THR A 64 -9.44 3.04 8.56
CA THR A 64 -8.69 1.89 9.05
C THR A 64 -7.45 1.64 8.20
N ARG A 65 -6.40 1.10 8.83
CA ARG A 65 -5.21 0.64 8.12
C ARG A 65 -5.54 -0.35 7.01
N ASN A 66 -6.47 -1.28 7.23
CA ASN A 66 -6.87 -2.26 6.20
C ASN A 66 -7.46 -1.58 4.95
N MET A 67 -8.29 -0.54 5.12
CA MET A 67 -8.82 0.22 3.98
C MET A 67 -7.69 0.96 3.25
N ALA A 68 -6.74 1.55 3.98
CA ALA A 68 -5.59 2.18 3.37
C ALA A 68 -4.75 1.16 2.58
N GLU A 69 -4.51 -0.04 3.13
CA GLU A 69 -3.79 -1.12 2.46
C GLU A 69 -4.47 -1.55 1.15
N GLU A 70 -5.80 -1.66 1.15
CA GLU A 70 -6.59 -1.96 -0.04
C GLU A 70 -6.45 -0.86 -1.10
N ILE A 71 -6.58 0.41 -0.71
CA ILE A 71 -6.41 1.55 -1.61
C ILE A 71 -5.00 1.56 -2.21
N TYR A 72 -3.95 1.35 -1.41
CA TYR A 72 -2.58 1.26 -1.90
C TYR A 72 -2.41 0.12 -2.90
N TYR A 73 -2.95 -1.05 -2.61
CA TYR A 73 -2.90 -2.19 -3.51
C TYR A 73 -3.59 -1.90 -4.84
N GLN A 74 -4.79 -1.32 -4.81
CA GLN A 74 -5.55 -1.02 -6.03
C GLN A 74 -4.89 0.08 -6.86
N ASP A 75 -4.57 1.23 -6.25
CA ASP A 75 -4.14 2.42 -6.99
C ASP A 75 -2.66 2.40 -7.40
N TYR A 76 -1.79 1.77 -6.61
CA TYR A 76 -0.34 1.81 -6.82
C TYR A 76 0.24 0.48 -7.30
N ILE A 77 -0.49 -0.64 -7.20
CA ILE A 77 0.00 -1.94 -7.68
C ILE A 77 -0.85 -2.45 -8.85
N VAL A 78 -2.16 -2.57 -8.68
CA VAL A 78 -3.03 -3.19 -9.70
C VAL A 78 -3.24 -2.24 -10.88
N LYS A 79 -3.70 -1.02 -10.63
CA LYS A 79 -4.02 -0.04 -11.67
C LYS A 79 -2.83 0.31 -12.57
N PRO A 80 -1.58 0.45 -12.06
CA PRO A 80 -0.41 0.66 -12.91
C PRO A 80 0.13 -0.63 -13.56
N GLY A 81 -0.42 -1.81 -13.22
CA GLY A 81 0.01 -3.10 -13.77
C GLY A 81 1.27 -3.69 -13.12
N PHE A 82 1.64 -3.27 -11.91
CA PHE A 82 2.88 -3.68 -11.23
C PHE A 82 2.80 -5.03 -10.51
N THR A 83 1.65 -5.72 -10.57
CA THR A 83 1.48 -7.07 -9.99
C THR A 83 2.62 -8.02 -10.38
N ASN A 84 3.03 -8.04 -11.66
CA ASN A 84 4.12 -8.92 -12.11
C ASN A 84 5.50 -8.42 -11.64
N LEU A 85 5.68 -7.10 -11.48
CA LEU A 85 6.95 -6.50 -11.06
C LEU A 85 7.27 -6.80 -9.59
N VAL A 86 6.25 -6.83 -8.72
CA VAL A 86 6.35 -7.21 -7.31
C VAL A 86 7.03 -8.58 -7.13
N SER A 87 6.84 -9.49 -8.08
CA SER A 87 7.40 -10.85 -8.02
C SER A 87 8.84 -10.97 -8.52
N ILE A 88 9.29 -10.02 -9.35
CA ILE A 88 10.59 -10.10 -10.04
C ILE A 88 11.62 -9.19 -9.36
N GLN A 89 11.21 -8.00 -8.90
CA GLN A 89 12.10 -7.01 -8.29
C GLN A 89 11.45 -6.30 -7.09
N PRO A 90 11.40 -6.95 -5.91
CA PRO A 90 10.75 -6.39 -4.72
C PRO A 90 11.29 -5.03 -4.26
N ALA A 91 12.60 -4.79 -4.40
CA ALA A 91 13.21 -3.52 -4.03
C ALA A 91 12.80 -2.35 -4.95
N VAL A 92 12.57 -2.62 -6.25
CA VAL A 92 12.07 -1.62 -7.19
C VAL A 92 10.60 -1.35 -6.94
N ALA A 93 9.81 -2.41 -6.70
CA ALA A 93 8.40 -2.27 -6.34
C ALA A 93 8.21 -1.43 -5.08
N HIS A 94 9.07 -1.59 -4.05
CA HIS A 94 9.02 -0.73 -2.87
C HIS A 94 9.19 0.76 -3.20
N LYS A 95 10.12 1.12 -4.09
CA LYS A 95 10.34 2.51 -4.54
C LYS A 95 9.30 3.07 -5.49
N LEU A 96 8.36 2.26 -5.97
CA LEU A 96 7.23 2.74 -6.76
C LEU A 96 5.98 2.98 -5.90
N VAL A 97 5.98 2.48 -4.66
CA VAL A 97 4.88 2.62 -3.70
C VAL A 97 5.19 3.70 -2.65
N ASP A 98 6.47 3.94 -2.35
CA ASP A 98 7.03 5.08 -1.58
C ASP A 98 7.12 6.34 -2.46
#